data_AF-A0A9E3U1P0-F1
#
_entry.id   AF-A0A9E3U1P0-F1
#
_cell.length_a   1.000
_cell.length_b   1.000
_cell.length_c   1.000
_cell.angle_alpha   90.00
_cell.angle_beta   90.00
_cell.angle_gamma   90.00
#
_symmetry.space_group_name_H-M   'P 1'
#
loop_
_entity.id
_entity.type
_entity.pdbx_description
1 polymer ?
#
loop_
_entity_poly.entity_id
_entity_poly.type
_entity_poly.pdbx_seq_one_letter_code
_entity_poly.pdbx_strand_id
1 'polypeptide(L)'
;MTKMQEQCVYVCGPYQGYCGRAEFEDGVFHGEVVGTRDVITFQGKTPADLRSAFVDSVDDYLAFCESEGETPEKPFSGRFVARLEPELHKAISNMAHAVGKSLNQFICDCLADIADKGVPAAVLEQPSRSRKTISLKTKDQPKGRKPQKAPRKGGRRSA
;
A
#
# COMPACT_ATOMS: atom_id res chain seq x y z
N MET A 1 14.83 -12.64 34.22
CA MET A 1 15.51 -12.20 32.99
C MET A 1 14.44 -11.86 31.97
N THR A 2 14.28 -10.57 31.73
CA THR A 2 13.11 -9.90 31.15
C THR A 2 13.01 -10.19 29.65
N LYS A 3 11.86 -10.69 29.20
CA LYS A 3 11.51 -10.84 27.77
C LYS A 3 11.39 -9.43 27.15
N MET A 4 12.39 -9.00 26.39
CA MET A 4 12.32 -7.77 25.58
C MET A 4 11.60 -8.07 24.26
N GLN A 5 10.31 -7.77 24.27
CA GLN A 5 9.50 -7.16 23.21
C GLN A 5 10.19 -7.00 21.82
N GLU A 6 9.94 -7.95 20.92
CA GLU A 6 10.12 -7.75 19.46
C GLU A 6 8.75 -7.77 18.79
N GLN A 7 8.04 -6.66 18.95
CA GLN A 7 6.77 -6.41 18.27
C GLN A 7 6.70 -4.94 17.89
N CYS A 8 7.72 -4.49 17.15
CA CYS A 8 7.75 -3.14 16.62
C CYS A 8 7.00 -3.13 15.29
N VAL A 9 5.72 -2.74 15.31
CA VAL A 9 5.06 -2.21 14.11
C VAL A 9 5.38 -0.71 14.10
N TYR A 10 6.48 -0.33 13.44
CA TYR A 10 6.82 1.09 13.30
C TYR A 10 5.99 1.69 12.16
N VAL A 11 5.15 2.68 12.46
CA VAL A 11 4.40 3.41 11.44
C VAL A 11 5.19 4.65 11.02
N CYS A 12 5.73 4.67 9.80
CA CYS A 12 6.36 5.86 9.22
C CYS A 12 5.27 6.70 8.54
N GLY A 13 5.12 7.98 8.89
CA GLY A 13 4.22 8.91 8.21
C GLY A 13 3.12 9.52 9.10
N PRO A 14 2.15 10.23 8.50
CA PRO A 14 1.93 10.37 7.05
C PRO A 14 2.92 11.32 6.35
N TYR A 15 3.38 10.97 5.14
CA TYR A 15 4.13 11.84 4.22
C TYR A 15 3.49 11.79 2.83
N GLN A 16 3.11 12.93 2.25
CA GLN A 16 2.37 13.02 0.97
C GLN A 16 1.10 12.13 0.90
N GLY A 17 0.49 11.81 2.05
CA GLY A 17 -0.67 10.91 2.15
C GLY A 17 -0.33 9.41 2.21
N TYR A 18 0.95 9.05 2.17
CA TYR A 18 1.45 7.69 2.32
C TYR A 18 1.82 7.40 3.77
N CYS A 19 1.59 6.17 4.19
CA CYS A 19 2.03 5.62 5.47
C CYS A 19 2.87 4.39 5.19
N GLY A 20 3.89 4.14 6.00
CA GLY A 20 4.71 2.94 5.98
C GLY A 20 4.52 2.13 7.24
N ARG A 21 4.67 0.82 7.14
CA ARG A 21 4.89 -0.08 8.28
C ARG A 21 6.28 -0.67 8.16
N ALA A 22 6.96 -0.90 9.27
CA ALA A 22 8.23 -1.62 9.26
C ALA A 22 8.31 -2.68 10.35
N GLU A 23 9.01 -3.76 10.02
CA GLU A 23 9.36 -4.87 10.89
C GLU A 23 10.89 -4.88 11.07
N PHE A 24 11.38 -5.30 12.23
CA PHE A 24 12.82 -5.38 12.50
C PHE A 24 13.27 -6.83 12.47
N GLU A 25 14.18 -7.16 11.57
CA GLU A 25 14.73 -8.51 11.39
C GLU A 25 16.23 -8.41 11.15
N ASP A 26 17.02 -9.29 11.79
CA ASP A 26 18.47 -9.39 11.61
C ASP A 26 19.25 -8.06 11.72
N GLY A 27 18.79 -7.14 12.59
CA GLY A 27 19.47 -5.86 12.80
C GLY A 27 19.11 -4.76 11.78
N VAL A 28 18.13 -5.00 10.92
CA VAL A 28 17.67 -4.06 9.88
C VAL A 28 16.15 -3.91 9.96
N PHE A 29 15.68 -2.69 9.79
CA PHE A 29 14.26 -2.42 9.62
C PHE A 29 13.87 -2.60 8.15
N HIS A 30 12.86 -3.41 7.91
CA HIS A 30 12.25 -3.66 6.61
C HIS A 30 10.87 -3.01 6.57
N GLY A 31 10.75 -1.97 5.74
CA GLY A 31 9.55 -1.15 5.60
C GLY A 31 8.82 -1.35 4.27
N GLU A 32 7.50 -1.21 4.32
CA GLU A 32 6.60 -1.22 3.16
C GLU A 32 5.56 -0.11 3.32
N VAL A 33 5.26 0.62 2.23
CA VAL A 33 4.15 1.57 2.19
C VAL A 33 2.82 0.80 2.21
N VAL A 34 1.89 1.26 3.04
CA VAL A 34 0.55 0.67 3.19
C VAL A 34 -0.51 1.50 2.48
N GLY A 35 -1.55 0.82 2.03
CA GLY A 35 -2.68 1.47 1.36
C GLY A 35 -2.49 1.70 -0.14
N THR A 36 -1.42 1.16 -0.72
CA THR A 36 -1.15 1.10 -2.16
C THR A 36 -1.22 -0.36 -2.66
N ARG A 37 -1.51 -0.54 -3.94
CA ARG A 37 -1.33 -1.79 -4.69
C ARG A 37 0.11 -1.92 -5.16
N ASP A 38 0.73 -0.80 -5.51
CA ASP A 38 2.14 -0.75 -5.85
C ASP A 38 2.98 -1.05 -4.61
N VAL A 39 3.99 -1.90 -4.78
CA VAL A 39 4.87 -2.31 -3.70
C VAL A 39 6.02 -1.33 -3.61
N ILE A 40 5.96 -0.44 -2.63
CA ILE A 40 7.02 0.54 -2.33
C ILE A 40 7.67 0.08 -1.02
N THR A 41 8.95 -0.25 -1.07
CA THR A 41 9.70 -0.77 0.10
C THR A 41 10.88 0.13 0.43
N PHE A 42 11.23 0.17 1.71
CA PHE A 42 12.32 0.99 2.23
C PHE A 42 13.00 0.25 3.37
N GLN A 43 14.26 0.55 3.64
CA GLN A 43 15.03 -0.12 4.70
C GLN A 43 15.92 0.86 5.44
N GLY A 44 16.19 0.58 6.71
CA GLY A 44 17.08 1.40 7.53
C GLY A 44 17.68 0.60 8.67
N LYS A 45 18.85 1.00 9.17
CA LYS A 45 19.48 0.37 10.34
C LYS A 45 19.06 1.04 11.64
N THR A 46 18.75 2.33 11.56
CA THR A 46 18.23 3.10 12.68
C THR A 46 16.84 3.66 12.34
N PRO A 47 16.03 4.04 13.35
CA PRO A 47 14.76 4.72 13.10
C PRO A 47 14.90 6.03 12.30
N ALA A 48 16.05 6.70 12.38
CA ALA A 48 16.32 7.91 11.60
C ALA A 48 16.52 7.55 10.12
N ASP A 49 17.36 6.56 9.83
CA ASP A 49 17.60 6.07 8.46
C ASP A 49 16.30 5.56 7.83
N LEU A 50 15.50 4.83 8.61
CA LEU A 50 14.23 4.28 8.17
C LEU A 50 13.24 5.37 7.74
N ARG A 51 13.17 6.48 8.50
CA ARG A 51 12.32 7.63 8.14
C ARG A 51 12.80 8.34 6.88
N SER A 52 14.12 8.50 6.71
CA SER A 52 14.68 9.06 5.48
C SER A 52 14.37 8.16 4.29
N ALA A 53 14.69 6.88 4.40
CA ALA A 53 14.44 5.89 3.36
C ALA A 53 12.95 5.82 2.96
N PHE A 54 12.03 5.99 3.92
CA PHE A 54 10.61 6.08 3.64
C PHE A 54 10.26 7.30 2.78
N VAL A 55 10.73 8.50 3.15
CA VAL A 55 10.50 9.74 2.40
C VAL A 55 11.08 9.61 0.99
N ASP A 56 12.34 9.18 0.89
CA ASP A 56 13.04 9.01 -0.38
C ASP A 56 12.31 8.03 -1.30
N SER A 57 11.83 6.90 -0.75
CA SER A 57 11.11 5.88 -1.53
C SER A 57 9.73 6.36 -2.01
N VAL A 58 9.06 7.23 -1.23
CA VAL A 58 7.79 7.84 -1.64
C VAL A 58 8.03 8.89 -2.73
N ASP A 59 9.05 9.73 -2.58
CA ASP A 59 9.39 10.74 -3.58
C ASP A 59 9.83 10.08 -4.91
N ASP A 60 10.63 9.01 -4.84
CA ASP A 60 11.03 8.21 -6.01
C ASP A 60 9.81 7.60 -6.72
N TYR A 61 8.84 7.08 -5.96
CA TYR A 61 7.59 6.56 -6.53
C TYR A 61 6.79 7.65 -7.25
N LEU A 62 6.63 8.83 -6.62
CA LEU A 62 5.89 9.93 -7.22
C LEU A 62 6.57 10.44 -8.49
N ALA A 63 7.90 10.58 -8.47
CA ALA A 63 8.70 10.97 -9.63
C ALA A 63 8.63 9.93 -10.76
N PHE A 64 8.65 8.64 -10.41
CA PHE A 64 8.47 7.55 -11.36
C PHE A 64 7.11 7.64 -12.06
N CYS A 65 6.01 7.78 -11.30
CA CYS A 65 4.67 7.95 -11.86
C CYS A 65 4.59 9.18 -12.79
N GLU A 66 5.18 10.31 -12.39
CA GLU A 66 5.22 11.51 -13.23
C GLU A 66 5.98 11.27 -14.55
N SER A 67 7.10 10.55 -14.50
CA SER A 67 7.93 10.26 -15.67
C SER A 67 7.24 9.35 -16.70
N GLU A 68 6.39 8.43 -16.25
CA GLU A 68 5.60 7.54 -17.09
C GLU A 68 4.26 8.17 -17.53
N GLY A 69 3.93 9.38 -17.02
CA GLY A 69 2.65 10.04 -17.26
C GLY A 69 1.47 9.34 -16.58
N GLU A 70 1.75 8.56 -15.54
CA GLU A 70 0.75 7.85 -14.74
C GLU A 70 0.34 8.70 -13.54
N THR A 71 -0.92 8.57 -13.12
CA THR A 71 -1.37 9.20 -11.87
C THR A 71 -0.97 8.31 -10.70
N PRO A 72 -0.16 8.79 -9.74
CA PRO A 72 0.23 7.99 -8.60
C PRO A 72 -1.00 7.52 -7.82
N GLU A 73 -0.95 6.29 -7.32
CA GLU A 73 -2.06 5.73 -6.58
C GLU A 73 -2.26 6.54 -5.30
N LYS A 74 -3.46 7.11 -5.14
CA LYS A 74 -3.84 7.79 -3.90
C LYS A 74 -4.20 6.74 -2.86
N PRO A 75 -3.43 6.63 -1.77
CA PRO A 75 -3.85 5.81 -0.63
C PRO A 75 -5.20 6.31 -0.13
N PHE A 76 -6.05 5.38 0.30
CA PHE A 76 -7.31 5.70 1.00
C PHE A 76 -8.33 6.54 0.19
N SER A 77 -8.67 6.12 -1.03
CA SER A 77 -9.69 6.75 -1.90
C SER A 77 -11.11 6.93 -1.32
N GLY A 78 -11.38 6.47 -0.10
CA GLY A 78 -12.72 6.44 0.52
C GLY A 78 -13.66 5.39 -0.06
N ARG A 79 -13.30 4.74 -1.17
CA ARG A 79 -14.08 3.65 -1.76
C ARG A 79 -13.74 2.33 -1.09
N PHE A 80 -14.66 1.84 -0.26
CA PHE A 80 -14.54 0.55 0.43
C PHE A 80 -15.62 -0.42 -0.09
N VAL A 81 -15.18 -1.55 -0.68
CA VAL A 81 -16.08 -2.61 -1.16
C VAL A 81 -15.82 -3.87 -0.34
N ALA A 82 -16.80 -4.25 0.49
CA ALA A 82 -16.75 -5.46 1.29
C ALA A 82 -17.69 -6.53 0.74
N ARG A 83 -17.26 -7.79 0.80
CA ARG A 83 -18.14 -8.95 0.65
C ARG A 83 -18.56 -9.41 2.03
N LEU A 84 -19.86 -9.52 2.24
CA LEU A 84 -20.46 -9.89 3.51
C LEU A 84 -21.27 -11.16 3.34
N GLU A 85 -21.22 -12.04 4.33
CA GLU A 85 -22.11 -13.18 4.38
C GLU A 85 -23.58 -12.70 4.44
N PRO A 86 -24.52 -13.40 3.78
CA PRO A 86 -25.92 -12.96 3.70
C PRO A 86 -26.56 -12.68 5.07
N GLU A 87 -26.24 -13.50 6.07
CA GLU A 87 -26.76 -13.35 7.44
C GLU A 87 -26.26 -12.05 8.09
N LEU A 88 -24.98 -11.76 7.95
CA LEU A 88 -24.39 -10.52 8.47
C LEU A 88 -24.98 -9.31 7.75
N HIS A 89 -25.08 -9.36 6.42
CA HIS A 89 -25.67 -8.29 5.62
C HIS A 89 -27.12 -7.99 6.04
N LYS A 90 -27.93 -9.03 6.28
CA LYS A 90 -29.30 -8.88 6.81
C LYS A 90 -29.32 -8.22 8.18
N ALA A 91 -28.47 -8.68 9.10
CA ALA A 91 -28.43 -8.15 10.47
C ALA A 91 -28.09 -6.64 10.47
N ILE A 92 -27.03 -6.24 9.76
CA ILE A 92 -26.60 -4.84 9.71
C ILE A 92 -27.60 -3.95 8.98
N SER A 93 -28.27 -4.47 7.93
CA SER A 93 -29.31 -3.73 7.21
C SER A 93 -30.50 -3.44 8.12
N ASN A 94 -30.95 -4.42 8.90
CA ASN A 94 -32.04 -4.24 9.86
C ASN A 94 -31.66 -3.24 10.96
N MET A 95 -30.44 -3.29 11.48
CA MET A 95 -29.96 -2.33 12.47
C MET A 95 -29.93 -0.90 11.90
N ALA A 96 -29.41 -0.73 10.68
CA ALA A 96 -29.39 0.56 9.99
C ALA A 96 -30.82 1.14 9.81
N HIS A 97 -31.76 0.30 9.39
CA HIS A 97 -33.17 0.69 9.27
C HIS A 97 -33.79 1.09 10.61
N ALA A 98 -33.51 0.34 11.69
CA ALA A 98 -34.04 0.62 13.02
C ALA A 98 -33.58 2.00 13.56
N VAL A 99 -32.39 2.47 13.15
CA VAL A 99 -31.85 3.78 13.53
C VAL A 99 -32.05 4.85 12.45
N GLY A 100 -32.83 4.57 11.40
CA GLY A 100 -33.17 5.52 10.34
C GLY A 100 -32.00 5.94 9.44
N LYS A 101 -30.97 5.10 9.32
CA LYS A 101 -29.76 5.39 8.51
C LYS A 101 -29.70 4.52 7.27
N SER A 102 -29.02 5.02 6.23
CA SER A 102 -28.60 4.15 5.12
C SER A 102 -27.58 3.13 5.63
N LEU A 103 -27.49 1.98 4.98
CA LEU A 103 -26.51 0.94 5.35
C LEU A 103 -25.08 1.50 5.31
N ASN A 104 -24.73 2.28 4.28
CA ASN A 104 -23.41 2.88 4.17
C ASN A 104 -23.13 3.86 5.31
N GLN A 105 -24.10 4.72 5.66
CA GLN A 105 -23.91 5.66 6.78
C GLN A 105 -23.73 4.91 8.10
N PHE A 106 -24.56 3.90 8.36
CA PHE A 106 -24.44 3.07 9.56
C PHE A 106 -23.07 2.40 9.67
N ILE A 107 -22.57 1.83 8.56
CA ILE A 107 -21.23 1.22 8.50
C ILE A 107 -20.16 2.28 8.75
N CYS A 108 -20.22 3.44 8.11
CA CYS A 108 -19.25 4.52 8.30
C CYS A 108 -19.20 4.98 9.77
N ASP A 109 -20.34 5.14 10.42
CA ASP A 109 -20.41 5.55 11.83
C ASP A 109 -19.78 4.49 12.75
N CYS A 110 -20.08 3.21 12.53
CA CYS A 110 -19.45 2.11 13.27
C CYS A 110 -17.93 2.07 13.05
N LEU A 111 -17.48 2.27 11.82
CA LEU A 111 -16.04 2.29 11.51
C LEU A 111 -15.34 3.50 12.13
N ALA A 112 -15.99 4.67 12.17
CA ALA A 112 -15.46 5.86 12.83
C ALA A 112 -15.29 5.63 14.34
N ASP A 113 -16.30 5.08 15.00
CA ASP A 113 -16.24 4.74 16.43
C ASP A 113 -15.10 3.74 16.74
N ILE A 114 -14.89 2.74 15.88
CA ILE A 114 -13.77 1.80 16.02
C ILE A 114 -12.42 2.51 15.79
N ALA A 115 -12.33 3.38 14.79
CA ALA A 115 -11.11 4.14 14.49
C ALA A 115 -10.72 5.07 15.65
N ASP A 116 -11.69 5.74 16.25
CA ASP A 116 -11.50 6.62 17.41
C ASP A 116 -11.03 5.85 18.65
N LYS A 117 -11.54 4.63 18.85
CA LYS A 117 -11.12 3.74 19.94
C LYS A 117 -9.70 3.18 19.73
N GLY A 118 -9.20 3.22 18.50
CA GLY A 118 -7.90 2.68 18.12
C GLY A 118 -7.84 1.15 18.14
N VAL A 119 -6.73 0.59 17.66
CA VAL A 119 -6.49 -0.85 17.70
C VAL A 119 -6.10 -1.24 19.13
N PRO A 120 -6.80 -2.19 19.78
CA PRO A 120 -6.38 -2.66 21.09
C PRO A 120 -4.98 -3.30 20.98
N ALA A 121 -4.10 -2.96 21.93
CA ALA A 121 -2.69 -3.39 21.92
C ALA A 121 -2.51 -4.91 21.72
N ALA A 122 -3.47 -5.72 22.17
CA ALA A 122 -3.48 -7.18 22.01
C ALA A 122 -3.53 -7.69 20.55
N VAL A 123 -3.95 -6.87 19.57
CA VAL A 123 -3.98 -7.26 18.15
C VAL A 123 -2.63 -7.07 17.46
N LEU A 124 -1.79 -6.14 17.96
CA LEU A 124 -0.38 -6.00 17.54
C LEU A 124 0.44 -7.27 17.89
N GLU A 125 -0.07 -8.03 18.86
CA GLU A 125 0.09 -9.44 19.23
C GLU A 125 0.34 -10.50 18.15
N GLN A 126 -0.36 -10.39 17.02
CA GLN A 126 -0.61 -11.58 16.19
C GLN A 126 0.42 -11.71 15.06
N PRO A 127 1.10 -12.87 14.93
CA PRO A 127 2.05 -13.10 13.84
C PRO A 127 1.31 -13.01 12.51
N SER A 128 1.85 -12.17 11.63
CA SER A 128 1.37 -11.96 10.27
C SER A 128 1.20 -13.31 9.57
N ARG A 129 -0.02 -13.65 9.17
CA ARG A 129 -0.26 -14.81 8.30
C ARG A 129 0.52 -14.58 7.02
N SER A 130 1.64 -15.27 6.89
CA SER A 130 2.59 -15.28 5.77
C SER A 130 1.85 -15.15 4.43
N ARG A 131 1.94 -13.96 3.84
CA ARG A 131 1.53 -13.72 2.46
C ARG A 131 2.57 -14.45 1.60
N LYS A 132 2.19 -15.51 0.87
CA LYS A 132 3.11 -16.21 -0.04
C LYS A 132 3.68 -15.20 -1.04
N THR A 133 4.95 -14.85 -0.89
CA THR A 133 5.70 -14.08 -1.87
C THR A 133 5.92 -14.95 -3.11
N ILE A 134 5.34 -14.55 -4.22
CA ILE A 134 5.75 -15.07 -5.53
C ILE A 134 7.09 -14.41 -5.83
N SER A 135 8.17 -15.13 -5.54
CA SER A 135 9.52 -14.72 -5.91
C SER A 135 9.63 -14.79 -7.44
N LEU A 136 9.59 -13.63 -8.09
CA LEU A 136 9.93 -13.52 -9.51
C LEU A 136 11.41 -13.85 -9.65
N LYS A 137 11.70 -15.09 -10.04
CA LYS A 137 13.03 -15.48 -10.53
C LYS A 137 13.41 -14.55 -11.67
N THR A 138 14.39 -13.70 -11.46
CA THR A 138 15.14 -13.03 -12.52
C THR A 138 15.67 -14.09 -13.47
N LYS A 139 15.01 -14.26 -14.61
CA LYS A 139 15.55 -15.04 -15.74
C LYS A 139 16.42 -14.11 -16.58
N ASP A 140 17.68 -14.52 -16.70
CA ASP A 140 18.66 -14.20 -17.73
C ASP A 140 18.28 -13.19 -18.82
N GLN A 141 19.14 -12.18 -18.96
CA GLN A 141 19.19 -11.31 -20.13
C GLN A 141 19.41 -12.13 -21.42
N PRO A 142 18.66 -11.85 -22.51
CA PRO A 142 19.15 -12.12 -23.84
C PRO A 142 19.70 -10.84 -24.48
N LYS A 143 20.94 -10.96 -24.99
CA LYS A 143 21.70 -9.96 -25.71
C LYS A 143 20.97 -9.42 -26.95
N GLY A 144 20.98 -8.09 -27.10
CA GLY A 144 21.14 -7.35 -28.35
C GLY A 144 20.13 -7.57 -29.49
N ARG A 145 19.23 -6.60 -29.70
CA ARG A 145 18.71 -6.28 -31.04
C ARG A 145 18.86 -4.78 -31.30
N LYS A 146 19.56 -4.46 -32.39
CA LYS A 146 19.75 -3.08 -32.90
C LYS A 146 18.40 -2.45 -33.27
N PRO A 147 18.22 -1.13 -33.10
CA PRO A 147 16.98 -0.45 -33.46
C PRO A 147 16.78 -0.44 -34.98
N GLN A 148 15.61 -0.87 -35.44
CA GLN A 148 15.17 -0.72 -36.83
C GLN A 148 14.80 0.75 -37.10
N LYS A 149 15.34 1.31 -38.18
CA LYS A 149 15.05 2.67 -38.66
C LYS A 149 13.60 2.79 -39.12
N ALA A 150 12.93 3.86 -38.70
CA ALA A 150 11.60 4.28 -39.17
C ALA A 150 11.60 4.61 -40.68
N PRO A 151 10.46 4.41 -41.40
CA PRO A 151 10.38 4.69 -42.83
C PRO A 151 10.32 6.20 -43.13
N ARG A 152 11.05 6.62 -44.17
CA ARG A 152 11.05 8.00 -44.69
C ARG A 152 9.71 8.29 -45.39
N LYS A 153 9.04 9.37 -45.00
CA LYS A 153 7.84 9.90 -45.68
C LYS A 153 8.18 10.30 -47.12
N GLY A 154 7.39 9.81 -48.08
CA GLY A 154 7.51 10.09 -49.50
C GLY A 154 7.18 11.55 -49.84
N GLY A 155 8.10 12.20 -50.56
CA GLY A 155 7.89 13.51 -51.16
C GLY A 155 7.23 13.37 -52.53
N ARG A 156 6.16 14.14 -52.74
CA ARG A 156 5.54 14.41 -54.04
C ARG A 156 6.57 14.98 -55.02
N ARG A 157 6.59 14.49 -56.26
CA ARG A 157 6.89 15.31 -57.43
C ARG A 157 5.97 14.93 -58.58
N SER A 158 5.40 15.98 -59.15
CA SER A 158 4.53 16.03 -60.32
C SER A 158 5.29 15.70 -61.60
N ALA A 159 4.57 15.13 -62.57
CA ALA A 159 4.64 15.42 -63.99
C ALA A 159 3.27 15.09 -64.60
#